data_AF-A0A661DI70-F1
#
_entry.id   AF-A0A661DI70-F1
#
_cell.length_a   1.000
_cell.length_b   1.000
_cell.length_c   1.000
_cell.angle_alpha   90.00
_cell.angle_beta   90.00
_cell.angle_gamma   90.00
#
_symmetry.space_group_name_H-M   'P 1'
#
loop_
_entity.id
_entity.type
_entity.pdbx_description
1 polymer ?
#
loop_
_entity_poly.entity_id
_entity_poly.type
_entity_poly.pdbx_seq_one_letter_code
_entity_poly.pdbx_strand_id
1 'polypeptide(L)'
;LFNDTESVVKNMQMMPVECVVRNVASGSLCRRLGIEDGMELTPPVFEFFLKNDELHDPMINEYHIETFGWATADSVNKMKELTFKVNAVLIKIFADAGMILVDYKLEFGLFKGEVVLGDEFSPDGCRLWDAETRKKLDKDRFRQGLGGVIEAYEEVAKRIGVTL
;
A
#
# COMPACT_ATOMS: atom_id res chain seq x y z
N LEU A 1 -6.95 -19.03 -3.98
CA LEU A 1 -8.12 -18.89 -3.09
C LEU A 1 -8.53 -20.27 -2.62
N PHE A 2 -8.81 -20.45 -1.33
CA PHE A 2 -9.35 -21.68 -0.77
C PHE A 2 -10.88 -21.66 -0.79
N ASN A 3 -11.46 -20.52 -0.40
CA ASN A 3 -12.87 -20.16 -0.54
C ASN A 3 -12.98 -18.62 -0.63
N ASP A 4 -14.20 -18.10 -0.48
CA ASP A 4 -14.53 -16.67 -0.63
C ASP A 4 -13.77 -15.76 0.35
N THR A 5 -13.39 -16.26 1.53
CA THR A 5 -12.75 -15.46 2.59
C THR A 5 -11.37 -15.96 3.00
N GLU A 6 -10.89 -17.07 2.44
CA GLU A 6 -9.63 -17.71 2.85
C GLU A 6 -8.68 -17.93 1.67
N SER A 7 -7.39 -17.69 1.91
CA SER A 7 -6.31 -17.90 0.94
C SER A 7 -5.23 -18.80 1.49
N VAL A 8 -4.77 -19.76 0.68
CA VAL A 8 -3.57 -20.56 1.00
C VAL A 8 -2.34 -19.74 0.61
N VAL A 9 -1.49 -19.46 1.60
CA VAL A 9 -0.27 -18.67 1.44
C VAL A 9 0.95 -19.42 1.95
N LYS A 10 2.14 -18.95 1.58
CA LYS A 10 3.39 -19.43 2.18
C LYS A 10 3.44 -18.95 3.63
N ASN A 11 3.87 -19.82 4.54
CA ASN A 11 4.21 -19.41 5.91
C ASN A 11 5.59 -18.73 5.88
N MET A 12 5.65 -17.46 6.28
CA MET A 12 6.81 -16.58 6.14
C MET A 12 7.15 -15.93 7.47
N GLN A 13 8.43 -15.62 7.68
CA GLN A 13 8.85 -14.78 8.79
C GLN A 13 8.70 -13.30 8.36
N MET A 14 7.65 -12.64 8.84
CA MET A 14 7.37 -11.24 8.49
C MET A 14 8.43 -10.29 9.06
N MET A 15 8.89 -9.35 8.25
CA MET A 15 9.67 -8.20 8.71
C MET A 15 8.69 -7.14 9.21
N PRO A 16 8.88 -6.52 10.39
CA PRO A 16 7.93 -5.57 10.97
C PRO A 16 8.04 -4.18 10.32
N VAL A 17 8.15 -4.12 8.99
CA VAL A 17 8.38 -2.91 8.23
C VAL A 17 7.35 -2.82 7.11
N GLU A 18 6.59 -1.74 7.13
CA GLU A 18 5.66 -1.37 6.08
C GLU A 18 6.40 -0.55 5.01
N CYS A 19 6.27 -0.96 3.75
CA CYS A 19 6.81 -0.26 2.59
C CYS A 19 5.68 0.53 1.91
N VAL A 20 5.73 1.85 1.98
CA VAL A 20 4.69 2.72 1.43
C VAL A 20 5.22 3.47 0.22
N VAL A 21 4.51 3.39 -0.90
CA VAL A 21 4.76 4.22 -2.09
C VAL A 21 3.61 5.19 -2.29
N ARG A 22 3.95 6.43 -2.64
CA ARG A 22 3.01 7.53 -2.90
C ARG A 22 3.26 8.11 -4.28
N ASN A 23 2.25 8.03 -5.14
CA ASN A 23 2.23 8.66 -6.47
C ASN A 23 1.55 10.03 -6.43
N VAL A 24 0.64 10.22 -5.47
CA VAL A 24 -0.08 11.46 -5.24
C VAL A 24 -0.02 11.77 -3.74
N ALA A 25 0.19 13.04 -3.40
CA ALA A 25 0.20 13.49 -2.02
C ALA A 25 -1.21 13.35 -1.42
N SER A 26 -1.33 12.59 -0.33
CA SER A 26 -2.56 12.54 0.46
C SER A 26 -2.26 12.07 1.89
N GLY A 27 -3.28 12.05 2.74
CA GLY A 27 -3.25 11.39 4.04
C GLY A 27 -2.19 11.95 4.98
N SER A 28 -1.36 11.06 5.55
CA SER A 28 -0.33 11.42 6.53
C SER A 28 0.79 12.26 5.93
N LEU A 29 1.08 12.14 4.63
CA LEU A 29 2.11 12.95 3.96
C LEU A 29 1.74 14.43 3.97
N CYS A 30 0.52 14.77 3.54
CA CYS A 30 0.02 16.15 3.54
C CYS A 30 0.00 16.76 4.94
N ARG A 31 -0.46 16.00 5.94
CA ARG A 31 -0.44 16.46 7.35
C ARG A 31 0.97 16.70 7.88
N ARG A 32 1.92 15.82 7.54
CA ARG A 32 3.30 15.88 8.04
C ARG A 32 4.11 16.99 7.39
N LEU A 33 3.91 17.26 6.10
CA LEU A 33 4.74 18.18 5.32
C LEU A 33 4.04 19.51 4.98
N GLY A 34 2.73 19.63 5.24
CA GLY A 34 1.96 20.84 4.88
C GLY A 34 1.79 21.04 3.38
N ILE A 35 1.89 19.96 2.60
CA ILE A 35 1.71 19.99 1.14
C ILE A 35 0.24 19.74 0.76
N GLU A 36 -0.15 20.24 -0.41
CA GLU A 36 -1.50 20.13 -0.94
C GLU A 36 -1.91 18.67 -1.23
N ASP A 37 -3.13 18.30 -0.84
CA ASP A 37 -3.72 16.98 -1.16
C ASP A 37 -4.08 16.93 -2.65
N GLY A 38 -3.67 15.86 -3.34
CA GLY A 38 -3.87 15.69 -4.77
C GLY A 38 -2.67 16.08 -5.64
N MET A 39 -1.59 16.63 -5.06
CA MET A 39 -0.36 16.95 -5.80
C MET A 39 0.31 15.67 -6.35
N GLU A 40 0.61 15.64 -7.64
CA GLU A 40 1.36 14.54 -8.27
C GLU A 40 2.82 14.52 -7.79
N LEU A 41 3.34 13.33 -7.48
CA LEU A 41 4.69 13.13 -6.98
C LEU A 41 5.52 12.44 -8.07
N THR A 42 6.36 13.22 -8.75
CA THR A 42 7.27 12.72 -9.79
C THR A 42 8.72 13.08 -9.44
N PRO A 43 9.57 12.09 -9.09
CA PRO A 43 9.27 10.66 -8.95
C PRO A 43 8.37 10.34 -7.74
N PRO A 44 7.75 9.14 -7.70
CA PRO A 44 6.99 8.69 -6.53
C PRO A 44 7.83 8.68 -5.26
N VAL A 45 7.20 8.99 -4.13
CA VAL A 45 7.86 8.99 -2.81
C VAL A 45 7.77 7.60 -2.20
N PHE A 46 8.85 7.15 -1.58
CA PHE A 46 8.92 5.90 -0.82
C PHE A 46 9.16 6.21 0.66
N GLU A 47 8.42 5.55 1.54
CA GLU A 47 8.53 5.72 3.00
C GLU A 47 8.47 4.36 3.70
N PHE A 48 9.21 4.24 4.81
CA PHE A 48 9.10 3.09 5.72
C PHE A 48 8.32 3.48 6.98
N PHE A 49 7.51 2.54 7.47
CA PHE A 49 6.85 2.64 8.77
C PHE A 49 7.10 1.35 9.56
N LEU A 50 7.28 1.46 10.87
CA LEU A 50 7.37 0.31 11.76
C LEU A 50 5.97 -0.23 12.00
N LYS A 51 5.71 -1.51 11.75
CA LYS A 51 4.41 -2.13 12.07
C LYS A 51 4.26 -2.26 13.59
N ASN A 52 3.53 -1.33 14.20
CA ASN A 52 3.26 -1.28 15.63
C ASN A 52 2.01 -0.43 15.91
N ASP A 53 0.87 -1.11 16.07
CA ASP A 53 -0.43 -0.47 16.29
C ASP A 53 -0.47 0.42 17.54
N GLU A 54 0.22 0.02 18.62
CA GLU A 54 0.28 0.79 19.89
C GLU A 54 0.99 2.13 19.70
N LEU A 55 1.94 2.20 18.77
CA LEU A 55 2.69 3.41 18.44
C LEU A 55 2.16 4.13 17.19
N HIS A 56 1.03 3.67 16.65
CA HIS A 56 0.41 4.20 15.43
C HIS A 56 1.37 4.20 14.23
N ASP A 57 2.10 3.10 14.07
CA ASP A 57 3.02 2.83 12.96
C ASP A 57 3.99 3.99 12.68
N PRO A 58 4.98 4.25 13.56
CA PRO A 58 5.84 5.42 13.41
C PRO A 58 6.67 5.32 12.14
N MET A 59 6.89 6.46 11.48
CA MET A 59 7.79 6.55 10.33
C MET A 59 9.22 6.23 10.78
N ILE A 60 9.89 5.39 10.00
CA ILE A 60 11.27 4.99 10.24
C ILE A 60 12.13 5.21 8.99
N ASN A 61 13.44 5.00 9.13
CA ASN A 61 14.40 5.04 8.04
C ASN A 61 15.24 3.76 8.05
N GLU A 62 16.11 3.61 7.05
CA GLU A 62 16.97 2.43 6.89
C GLU A 62 17.92 2.23 8.09
N TYR A 63 18.38 3.31 8.73
CA TYR A 63 19.23 3.22 9.92
C TYR A 63 18.50 2.64 11.12
N HIS A 64 17.22 2.94 11.31
CA HIS A 64 16.40 2.30 12.35
C HIS A 64 16.29 0.79 12.06
N ILE A 65 15.97 0.42 10.82
CA ILE A 65 15.82 -0.98 10.39
C ILE A 65 17.09 -1.77 10.65
N GLU A 66 18.24 -1.22 10.27
CA GLU A 66 19.56 -1.82 10.48
C GLU A 66 19.91 -1.93 11.98
N THR A 67 19.77 -0.81 12.72
CA THR A 67 20.14 -0.73 14.15
C THR A 67 19.36 -1.73 15.01
N PHE A 68 18.07 -1.91 14.72
CA PHE A 68 17.21 -2.82 15.47
C PHE A 68 17.13 -4.23 14.88
N GLY A 69 17.85 -4.49 13.77
CA GLY A 69 17.88 -5.81 13.14
C GLY A 69 16.53 -6.28 12.59
N TRP A 70 15.66 -5.35 12.16
CA TRP A 70 14.34 -5.69 11.62
C TRP A 70 14.41 -6.29 10.21
N ALA A 71 15.44 -5.94 9.44
CA ALA A 71 15.77 -6.53 8.15
C ALA A 71 17.26 -6.29 7.84
N THR A 72 17.85 -7.14 6.97
CA THR A 72 19.20 -6.92 6.43
C THR A 72 19.17 -5.84 5.35
N ALA A 73 20.32 -5.21 5.07
CA ALA A 73 20.45 -4.23 3.99
C ALA A 73 20.02 -4.79 2.62
N ASP A 74 20.37 -6.04 2.32
CA ASP A 74 19.94 -6.72 1.09
C ASP A 74 18.41 -6.89 1.04
N SER A 75 17.78 -7.27 2.15
CA SER A 75 16.32 -7.35 2.24
C SER A 75 15.65 -6.00 2.07
N VAL A 76 16.19 -4.94 2.68
CA VAL A 76 15.69 -3.56 2.53
C VAL A 76 15.75 -3.12 1.06
N ASN A 77 16.88 -3.33 0.40
CA ASN A 77 17.03 -3.03 -1.02
C ASN A 77 16.03 -3.83 -1.88
N LYS A 78 15.85 -5.11 -1.56
CA LYS A 78 14.91 -5.96 -2.29
C LYS A 78 13.45 -5.55 -2.08
N MET A 79 13.07 -5.16 -0.87
CA MET A 79 11.73 -4.63 -0.56
C MET A 79 11.45 -3.35 -1.36
N LYS A 80 12.42 -2.43 -1.44
CA LYS A 80 12.28 -1.20 -2.26
C LYS A 80 12.12 -1.52 -3.73
N GLU A 81 12.99 -2.37 -4.29
CA GLU A 81 12.93 -2.81 -5.68
C GLU A 81 11.56 -3.42 -6.03
N LEU A 82 11.11 -4.39 -5.22
CA LEU A 82 9.84 -5.07 -5.42
C LEU A 82 8.66 -4.10 -5.28
N THR A 83 8.68 -3.22 -4.28
CA THR A 83 7.61 -2.23 -4.09
C THR A 83 7.50 -1.31 -5.31
N PHE A 84 8.59 -0.74 -5.82
CA PHE A 84 8.52 0.10 -7.03
C PHE A 84 8.11 -0.69 -8.28
N LYS A 85 8.53 -1.95 -8.40
CA LYS A 85 8.07 -2.82 -9.49
C LYS A 85 6.57 -3.07 -9.43
N VAL A 86 6.04 -3.32 -8.23
CA VAL A 86 4.60 -3.43 -7.98
C VAL A 86 3.90 -2.12 -8.34
N ASN A 87 4.47 -0.96 -7.99
CA ASN A 87 3.89 0.34 -8.33
C ASN A 87 3.68 0.49 -9.84
N ALA A 88 4.72 0.19 -10.63
CA ALA A 88 4.65 0.31 -12.09
C ALA A 88 3.55 -0.59 -12.70
N VAL A 89 3.38 -1.79 -12.14
CA VAL A 89 2.31 -2.73 -12.58
C VAL A 89 0.93 -2.22 -12.17
N LEU A 90 0.77 -1.80 -10.91
CA LEU A 90 -0.53 -1.39 -10.37
C LEU A 90 -1.01 -0.06 -10.95
N ILE A 91 -0.13 0.92 -11.16
CA ILE A 91 -0.48 2.19 -11.83
C ILE A 91 -1.15 1.89 -13.17
N LYS A 92 -0.56 0.99 -13.96
CA LYS A 92 -1.13 0.61 -15.26
C LYS A 92 -2.50 -0.04 -15.10
N ILE A 93 -2.63 -1.02 -14.19
CA ILE A 93 -3.91 -1.72 -13.96
C ILE A 93 -5.01 -0.75 -13.56
N PHE A 94 -4.73 0.16 -12.62
CA PHE A 94 -5.72 1.12 -12.14
C PHE A 94 -6.02 2.20 -13.16
N ALA A 95 -5.02 2.70 -13.90
CA ALA A 95 -5.23 3.66 -14.97
C ALA A 95 -6.09 3.08 -16.11
N ASP A 96 -5.83 1.84 -16.53
CA ASP A 96 -6.64 1.13 -17.53
C ASP A 96 -8.10 0.93 -17.05
N ALA A 97 -8.32 0.93 -15.74
CA ALA A 97 -9.63 0.81 -15.09
C ALA A 97 -10.25 2.17 -14.68
N GLY A 98 -9.71 3.30 -15.17
CA GLY A 98 -10.24 4.65 -14.90
C GLY A 98 -10.06 5.11 -13.45
N MET A 99 -8.98 4.65 -12.79
CA MET A 99 -8.67 4.97 -11.39
C MET A 99 -7.22 5.48 -11.26
N ILE A 100 -7.00 6.26 -10.21
CA ILE A 100 -5.70 6.79 -9.81
C ILE A 100 -5.25 6.00 -8.58
N LEU A 101 -4.09 5.34 -8.68
CA LEU A 101 -3.40 4.75 -7.54
C LEU A 101 -2.62 5.84 -6.80
N VAL A 102 -3.21 6.36 -5.72
CA VAL A 102 -2.68 7.50 -4.95
C VAL A 102 -1.49 7.09 -4.11
N ASP A 103 -1.68 6.11 -3.24
CA ASP A 103 -0.64 5.47 -2.45
C ASP A 103 -1.06 4.05 -2.06
N TYR A 104 -0.10 3.25 -1.62
CA TYR A 104 -0.36 1.93 -1.06
C TYR A 104 0.77 1.48 -0.17
N LYS A 105 0.46 0.50 0.67
CA LYS A 105 1.40 -0.19 1.55
C LYS A 105 1.60 -1.63 1.09
N LEU A 106 2.82 -2.14 1.22
CA LEU A 106 3.13 -3.57 1.18
C LEU A 106 3.91 -3.99 2.42
N GLU A 107 3.78 -5.27 2.76
CA GLU A 107 4.58 -5.94 3.79
C GLU A 107 5.25 -7.18 3.20
N PHE A 108 6.47 -7.44 3.66
CA PHE A 108 7.28 -8.53 3.14
C PHE A 108 7.71 -9.47 4.26
N GLY A 109 7.88 -10.74 3.90
CA GLY A 109 8.43 -11.75 4.77
C GLY A 109 9.54 -12.53 4.10
N LEU A 110 10.27 -13.29 4.89
CA LEU A 110 11.25 -14.24 4.42
C LEU A 110 10.62 -15.62 4.26
N PHE A 111 10.78 -16.20 3.07
CA PHE A 111 10.44 -17.59 2.79
C PHE A 111 11.68 -18.30 2.26
N LYS A 112 12.22 -19.26 3.03
CA LYS A 112 13.45 -19.99 2.68
C LYS A 112 14.64 -19.05 2.36
N GLY A 113 14.73 -17.94 3.08
CA GLY A 113 15.79 -16.92 2.92
C GLY A 113 15.51 -15.87 1.85
N GLU A 114 14.45 -16.01 1.05
CA GLU A 114 14.10 -15.06 0.00
C GLU A 114 13.04 -14.06 0.47
N VAL A 115 13.18 -12.80 0.05
CA VAL A 115 12.16 -11.76 0.28
C VAL A 115 10.96 -12.02 -0.63
N VAL A 116 9.79 -12.20 -0.02
CA VAL A 116 8.54 -12.48 -0.70
C VAL A 116 7.47 -11.49 -0.22
N LEU A 117 6.67 -10.97 -1.16
CA LEU A 117 5.51 -10.15 -0.85
C LEU A 117 4.49 -11.00 -0.06
N GLY A 118 4.09 -10.52 1.11
CA GLY A 118 3.09 -11.15 1.96
C GLY A 118 1.86 -10.28 2.16
N ASP A 119 1.22 -10.47 3.32
CA ASP A 119 0.05 -9.71 3.76
C ASP A 119 -1.04 -9.64 2.66
N GLU A 120 -1.54 -8.45 2.34
CA GLU A 120 -2.55 -8.24 1.32
C GLU A 120 -2.28 -6.99 0.47
N PHE A 121 -2.97 -6.91 -0.67
CA PHE A 121 -3.19 -5.65 -1.37
C PHE A 121 -4.69 -5.52 -1.64
N SER A 122 -5.33 -4.58 -0.95
CA SER A 122 -6.77 -4.34 -1.02
C SER A 122 -7.09 -2.86 -0.80
N PRO A 123 -8.34 -2.41 -1.05
CA PRO A 123 -8.74 -1.02 -0.76
C PRO A 123 -8.62 -0.60 0.72
N ASP A 124 -8.31 -1.54 1.63
CA ASP A 124 -7.97 -1.24 3.02
C ASP A 124 -6.57 -0.62 3.17
N GLY A 125 -5.60 -1.13 2.41
CA GLY A 125 -4.18 -0.78 2.44
C GLY A 125 -3.69 0.09 1.29
N CYS A 126 -4.59 0.53 0.40
CA CYS A 126 -4.29 1.47 -0.68
C CYS A 126 -5.30 2.60 -0.76
N ARG A 127 -4.91 3.71 -1.38
CA ARG A 127 -5.82 4.80 -1.77
C ARG A 127 -6.06 4.76 -3.27
N LEU A 128 -7.34 4.72 -3.63
CA LEU A 128 -7.81 4.64 -5.00
C LEU A 128 -8.82 5.74 -5.23
N TRP A 129 -8.58 6.60 -6.22
CA TRP A 129 -9.54 7.62 -6.61
C TRP A 129 -10.06 7.35 -8.00
N ASP A 130 -11.33 7.68 -8.24
CA ASP A 130 -11.86 7.77 -9.60
C ASP A 130 -11.10 8.84 -10.40
N ALA A 131 -10.68 8.51 -11.63
CA ALA A 131 -9.80 9.39 -12.40
C ALA A 131 -10.49 10.68 -12.88
N GLU A 132 -11.80 10.65 -13.13
CA GLU A 132 -12.55 11.80 -13.63
C GLU A 132 -13.04 12.69 -12.47
N THR A 133 -13.65 12.06 -11.46
CA THR A 133 -14.34 12.77 -10.38
C THR A 133 -13.49 12.98 -9.13
N ARG A 134 -12.33 12.31 -9.04
CA ARG A 134 -11.50 12.22 -7.82
C ARG A 134 -12.26 11.67 -6.60
N LYS A 135 -13.39 10.98 -6.82
CA LYS A 135 -14.15 10.27 -5.78
C LYS A 135 -13.24 9.20 -5.15
N LYS A 136 -13.14 9.19 -3.82
CA LYS A 136 -12.41 8.15 -3.08
C LYS A 136 -13.14 6.81 -3.16
N LEU A 137 -12.42 5.76 -3.50
CA LEU A 137 -12.90 4.38 -3.68
C LEU A 137 -12.28 3.39 -2.66
N ASP A 138 -11.68 3.93 -1.60
CA ASP A 138 -10.91 3.18 -0.60
C ASP A 138 -11.39 3.44 0.84
N LYS A 139 -10.67 2.88 1.82
CA LYS A 139 -10.97 2.99 3.26
C LYS A 139 -11.07 4.42 3.78
N ASP A 140 -10.53 5.44 3.09
CA ASP A 140 -10.74 6.83 3.46
C ASP A 140 -12.22 7.22 3.48
N ARG A 141 -13.10 6.52 2.73
CA ARG A 141 -14.55 6.71 2.83
C ARG A 141 -15.08 6.45 4.24
N PHE A 142 -14.55 5.44 4.92
CA PHE A 142 -14.86 5.16 6.32
C PHE A 142 -14.20 6.21 7.23
N ARG A 143 -12.89 6.46 7.04
CA ARG A 143 -12.10 7.38 7.88
C ARG A 143 -12.66 8.81 7.89
N GLN A 144 -13.31 9.23 6.80
CA GLN A 144 -13.86 10.58 6.61
C GLN A 144 -15.39 10.64 6.71
N GLY A 145 -16.07 9.54 7.06
CA GLY A 145 -17.53 9.52 7.21
C GLY A 145 -18.31 9.73 5.91
N LEU A 146 -17.74 9.38 4.75
CA LEU A 146 -18.34 9.57 3.42
C LEU A 146 -19.39 8.49 3.07
N GLY A 147 -19.48 7.42 3.87
CA GLY A 147 -20.37 6.28 3.63
C GLY A 147 -20.04 5.49 2.36
N GLY A 148 -20.80 4.42 2.10
CA GLY A 148 -20.69 3.64 0.86
C GLY A 148 -19.35 2.91 0.68
N VAL A 149 -18.83 2.30 1.76
CA VAL A 149 -17.50 1.67 1.77
C VAL A 149 -17.51 0.38 0.97
N ILE A 150 -18.50 -0.49 1.22
CA ILE A 150 -18.62 -1.78 0.54
C ILE A 150 -18.88 -1.56 -0.96
N GLU A 151 -19.78 -0.64 -1.29
CA GLU A 151 -20.12 -0.29 -2.68
C GLU A 151 -18.90 0.24 -3.43
N ALA A 152 -18.03 1.00 -2.78
CA ALA A 152 -16.76 1.44 -3.36
C ALA A 152 -15.79 0.28 -3.61
N TYR A 153 -15.71 -0.69 -2.70
CA TYR A 153 -14.84 -1.85 -2.86
C TYR A 153 -15.35 -2.77 -3.98
N GLU A 154 -16.67 -2.95 -4.06
CA GLU A 154 -17.29 -3.67 -5.16
C GLU A 154 -17.07 -2.96 -6.50
N GLU A 155 -17.14 -1.63 -6.51
CA GLU A 155 -16.86 -0.81 -7.69
C GLU A 155 -15.41 -1.02 -8.16
N VAL A 156 -14.43 -0.99 -7.25
CA VAL A 156 -13.03 -1.31 -7.56
C VAL A 156 -12.92 -2.71 -8.15
N ALA A 157 -13.49 -3.73 -7.49
CA ALA A 157 -13.45 -5.12 -7.93
C ALA A 157 -14.03 -5.29 -9.35
N LYS A 158 -15.21 -4.72 -9.61
CA LYS A 158 -15.86 -4.75 -10.94
C LYS A 158 -15.00 -4.08 -12.01
N ARG A 159 -14.41 -2.92 -11.72
CA ARG A 159 -13.57 -2.16 -12.67
C ARG A 159 -12.28 -2.90 -13.04
N ILE A 160 -11.71 -3.67 -12.11
CA ILE A 160 -10.51 -4.50 -12.39
C ILE A 160 -10.85 -5.93 -12.86
N GLY A 161 -12.13 -6.23 -13.11
CA GLY A 161 -12.58 -7.51 -13.66
C GLY A 161 -12.66 -8.67 -12.66
N VAL A 162 -12.70 -8.40 -11.36
CA VAL A 162 -12.93 -9.42 -10.32
C VAL A 162 -14.42 -9.75 -10.25
N THR A 163 -14.73 -11.05 -10.28
CA THR A 163 -16.09 -11.56 -10.03
C THR A 163 -16.27 -11.74 -8.53
N LEU A 164 -17.32 -11.12 -7.97
CA LEU A 164 -17.69 -11.20 -6.56
C LEU A 164 -18.78 -12.25 -6.34
#